data_AF-A0A8J8FU88-F1
#
_entry.id   AF-A0A8J8FU88-F1
#
_cell.length_a   1.000
_cell.length_b   1.000
_cell.length_c   1.000
_cell.angle_alpha   90.00
_cell.angle_beta   90.00
_cell.angle_gamma   90.00
#
_symmetry.space_group_name_H-M   'P 1'
#
loop_
_entity.id
_entity.type
_entity.pdbx_description
1 polymer ?
#
loop_
_entity_poly.entity_id
_entity_poly.type
_entity_poly.pdbx_seq_one_letter_code
_entity_poly.pdbx_strand_id
1 'polypeptide(L)'
;MSEKKNSWDFCEEFHRSVHENSNQEIYVLSSLLEIRKFAEKLNLKVPTTPPFDIKFNSNMYYYWLIRANKLFKILSTIPNYEPRIERVFNSFDFFDAYAALYEIEMALKFKIQGFDVTFVKENVSENTPDLEVKLGKTVFNIEVTTVNQPNEYREITIFYQHLHVLMRKYKIFMSGNLIKIPISIQKNLLQEIEEKVKEAQEECKKTTIIKEGILVLELFPRGMKNIVTYKGMRFVHKEEKQIEDKVRQTIIDKQKQLKANNNAGILCIYGGSRTINIRELFEKLNEKIHPYLQTYPDLSALVLSSYKDVSTYENEISSEAEKDSKILKIINPAFGEKEYSVIWKNDSAKNVIPAEFLQVYNDFELKLQDILQKK
;
A
#
# COMPACT_ATOMS: atom_id res chain seq x y z
N MET A 1 9.65 7.96 36.53
CA MET A 1 8.67 8.41 35.51
C MET A 1 9.47 8.94 34.33
N SER A 2 9.77 8.11 33.34
CA SER A 2 10.39 8.59 32.10
C SER A 2 9.35 9.42 31.34
N GLU A 3 9.68 10.67 31.01
CA GLU A 3 8.90 11.47 30.08
C GLU A 3 8.60 10.61 28.84
N LYS A 4 7.33 10.49 28.46
CA LYS A 4 6.95 9.86 27.20
C LYS A 4 7.55 10.74 26.09
N LYS A 5 8.75 10.40 25.61
CA LYS A 5 9.34 11.01 24.41
C LYS A 5 8.26 11.00 23.31
N ASN A 6 8.06 12.13 22.64
CA ASN A 6 7.15 12.22 21.50
C ASN A 6 7.57 11.17 20.46
N SER A 7 6.62 10.49 19.82
CA SER A 7 6.93 9.44 18.84
C SER A 7 7.80 9.94 17.68
N TRP A 8 7.67 11.23 17.34
CA TRP A 8 8.56 11.91 16.40
C TRP A 8 10.00 12.02 16.89
N ASP A 9 10.22 12.32 18.18
CA ASP A 9 11.56 12.44 18.75
C ASP A 9 12.28 11.08 18.77
N PHE A 10 11.55 9.99 19.08
CA PHE A 10 12.09 8.64 18.97
C PHE A 10 12.47 8.27 17.53
N CYS A 11 11.60 8.57 16.57
CA CYS A 11 11.86 8.33 15.15
C CYS A 11 13.12 9.07 14.68
N GLU A 12 13.25 10.34 15.07
CA GLU A 12 14.42 11.15 14.78
C GLU A 12 15.70 10.59 15.41
N GLU A 13 15.67 10.25 16.71
CA GLU A 13 16.80 9.66 17.43
C GLU A 13 17.24 8.33 16.80
N PHE A 14 16.29 7.49 16.39
CA PHE A 14 16.58 6.26 15.65
C PHE A 14 17.37 6.56 14.38
N HIS A 15 16.87 7.45 13.51
CA HIS A 15 17.55 7.76 12.25
C HIS A 15 18.91 8.44 12.47
N ARG A 16 19.06 9.29 13.49
CA ARG A 16 20.37 9.84 13.88
C ARG A 16 21.35 8.73 14.28
N SER A 17 20.93 7.81 15.15
CA SER A 17 21.80 6.73 15.66
C SER A 17 22.29 5.75 14.59
N VAL A 18 21.53 5.55 13.51
CA VAL A 18 21.91 4.68 12.39
C VAL A 18 22.97 5.34 11.51
N HIS A 19 23.11 6.66 11.57
CA HIS A 19 23.84 7.45 10.59
C HIS A 19 25.03 8.22 11.10
N GLU A 20 25.38 8.11 12.38
CA GLU A 20 26.59 8.72 12.95
C GLU A 20 27.77 8.49 11.98
N ASN A 21 28.21 9.57 11.32
CA ASN A 21 29.33 9.63 10.37
C ASN A 21 29.05 9.27 8.89
N SER A 22 27.84 9.48 8.35
CA SER A 22 27.56 9.27 6.91
C SER A 22 27.11 10.54 6.17
N ASN A 23 27.63 10.80 4.96
CA ASN A 23 27.17 11.93 4.12
C ASN A 23 25.69 11.82 3.70
N GLN A 24 25.09 10.63 3.82
CA GLN A 24 23.65 10.40 3.57
C GLN A 24 22.77 10.91 4.72
N GLU A 25 23.32 11.05 5.93
CA GLU A 25 22.64 11.50 7.14
C GLU A 25 21.86 12.81 6.93
N ILE A 26 22.49 13.78 6.28
CA ILE A 26 21.94 15.14 6.10
C ILE A 26 20.64 15.10 5.31
N TYR A 27 20.59 14.35 4.21
CA TYR A 27 19.42 14.31 3.32
C TYR A 27 18.24 13.55 3.93
N VAL A 28 18.54 12.46 4.65
CA VAL A 28 17.54 11.62 5.31
C VAL A 28 16.91 12.36 6.46
N LEU A 29 17.73 12.90 7.37
CA LEU A 29 17.23 13.67 8.52
C LEU A 29 16.50 14.92 8.04
N SER A 30 17.01 15.63 7.02
CA SER A 30 16.27 16.78 6.47
C SER A 30 14.91 16.37 5.93
N SER A 31 14.81 15.24 5.20
CA SER A 31 13.52 14.76 4.69
C SER A 31 12.56 14.36 5.81
N LEU A 32 13.06 13.69 6.85
CA LEU A 32 12.27 13.33 8.02
C LEU A 32 11.76 14.58 8.76
N LEU A 33 12.62 15.57 8.98
CA LEU A 33 12.27 16.82 9.64
C LEU A 33 11.24 17.62 8.84
N GLU A 34 11.30 17.59 7.51
CA GLU A 34 10.28 18.20 6.66
C GLU A 34 8.93 17.47 6.75
N ILE A 35 8.94 16.13 6.75
CA ILE A 35 7.72 15.34 6.98
C ILE A 35 7.16 15.62 8.38
N ARG A 36 8.00 15.74 9.40
CA ARG A 36 7.60 16.12 10.76
C ARG A 36 6.94 17.49 10.78
N LYS A 37 7.53 18.51 10.15
CA LYS A 37 6.92 19.86 10.05
C LYS A 37 5.57 19.84 9.34
N PHE A 38 5.48 19.08 8.25
CA PHE A 38 4.22 18.86 7.54
C PHE A 38 3.17 18.21 8.45
N ALA A 39 3.57 17.16 9.19
CA ALA A 39 2.71 16.48 10.15
C ALA A 39 2.28 17.40 11.30
N GLU A 40 3.19 18.19 11.87
CA GLU A 40 2.90 19.13 12.96
C GLU A 40 1.89 20.20 12.54
N LYS A 41 2.00 20.74 11.31
CA LYS A 41 1.03 21.69 10.76
C LYS A 41 -0.40 21.12 10.75
N LEU A 42 -0.53 19.81 10.52
CA LEU A 42 -1.79 19.09 10.43
C LEU A 42 -2.13 18.30 11.70
N ASN A 43 -1.37 18.49 12.79
CA ASN A 43 -1.52 17.74 14.04
C ASN A 43 -1.52 16.21 13.86
N LEU A 44 -0.67 15.69 12.98
CA LEU A 44 -0.52 14.26 12.68
C LEU A 44 0.52 13.60 13.59
N LYS A 45 0.23 12.37 14.01
CA LYS A 45 1.17 11.52 14.77
C LYS A 45 2.06 10.72 13.82
N VAL A 46 3.25 10.29 14.26
CA VAL A 46 3.97 9.23 13.52
C VAL A 46 3.02 8.04 13.38
N PRO A 47 2.79 7.50 12.16
CA PRO A 47 1.89 6.37 12.00
C PRO A 47 2.37 5.18 12.82
N THR A 48 1.50 4.66 13.68
CA THR A 48 1.81 3.51 14.55
C THR A 48 1.29 2.19 13.98
N THR A 49 0.62 2.22 12.83
CA THR A 49 0.19 1.01 12.14
C THR A 49 1.43 0.24 11.71
N PRO A 50 1.50 -1.08 11.96
CA PRO A 50 2.74 -1.86 11.82
C PRO A 50 3.58 -1.66 10.54
N PRO A 51 3.04 -1.57 9.31
CA PRO A 51 3.89 -1.40 8.12
C PRO A 51 4.45 0.01 8.00
N PHE A 52 3.70 1.02 8.46
CA PHE A 52 4.15 2.40 8.45
C PHE A 52 5.11 2.63 9.63
N ASP A 53 4.85 2.03 10.79
CA ASP A 53 5.79 1.97 11.91
C ASP A 53 7.13 1.36 11.46
N ILE A 54 7.11 0.25 10.72
CA ILE A 54 8.32 -0.33 10.14
C ILE A 54 9.00 0.66 9.19
N LYS A 55 8.26 1.33 8.29
CA LYS A 55 8.82 2.28 7.32
C LYS A 55 9.41 3.52 7.99
N PHE A 56 8.74 4.08 8.99
CA PHE A 56 9.17 5.29 9.69
C PHE A 56 10.24 5.01 10.74
N ASN A 57 10.14 3.91 11.51
CA ASN A 57 10.97 3.67 12.69
C ASN A 57 12.00 2.54 12.54
N SER A 58 12.11 1.90 11.37
CA SER A 58 13.01 0.74 11.24
C SER A 58 13.61 0.48 9.85
N ASN A 59 13.15 1.22 8.83
CA ASN A 59 13.58 1.02 7.47
C ASN A 59 14.82 1.88 7.15
N MET A 60 15.89 1.23 6.70
CA MET A 60 17.13 1.88 6.25
C MET A 60 17.13 2.12 4.73
N TYR A 61 16.04 1.80 4.02
CA TYR A 61 15.87 2.14 2.61
C TYR A 61 15.38 3.58 2.47
N TYR A 62 16.32 4.51 2.61
CA TYR A 62 16.09 5.95 2.70
C TYR A 62 15.43 6.60 1.48
N TYR A 63 15.52 5.96 0.31
CA TYR A 63 14.81 6.39 -0.89
C TYR A 63 13.31 6.58 -0.65
N TRP A 64 12.71 5.76 0.23
CA TRP A 64 11.30 5.91 0.55
C TRP A 64 11.00 7.21 1.32
N LEU A 65 11.81 7.59 2.33
CA LEU A 65 11.60 8.82 3.10
C LEU A 65 11.73 10.07 2.22
N ILE A 66 12.77 10.12 1.38
CA ILE A 66 13.02 11.22 0.44
C ILE A 66 11.85 11.33 -0.55
N ARG A 67 11.41 10.19 -1.10
CA ARG A 67 10.27 10.11 -2.01
C ARG A 67 8.98 10.56 -1.33
N ALA A 68 8.71 10.07 -0.12
CA ALA A 68 7.51 10.41 0.63
C ALA A 68 7.43 11.92 0.90
N ASN A 69 8.54 12.54 1.31
CA ASN A 69 8.61 14.00 1.50
C ASN A 69 8.22 14.77 0.23
N LYS A 70 8.84 14.44 -0.91
CA LYS A 70 8.53 15.09 -2.21
C LYS A 70 7.07 14.89 -2.60
N LEU A 71 6.53 13.69 -2.41
CA LEU A 71 5.14 13.39 -2.72
C LEU A 71 4.15 14.09 -1.79
N PHE A 72 4.45 14.25 -0.49
CA PHE A 72 3.60 15.02 0.42
C PHE A 72 3.57 16.51 0.06
N LYS A 73 4.67 17.08 -0.43
CA LYS A 73 4.67 18.45 -0.98
C LYS A 73 3.70 18.55 -2.16
N ILE A 74 3.70 17.59 -3.08
CA ILE A 74 2.76 17.57 -4.22
C ILE A 74 1.33 17.35 -3.74
N LEU A 75 1.12 16.39 -2.83
CA LEU A 75 -0.18 16.10 -2.24
C LEU A 75 -0.81 17.35 -1.62
N SER A 76 -0.01 18.17 -0.94
CA SER A 76 -0.48 19.42 -0.31
C SER A 76 -1.01 20.48 -1.29
N THR A 77 -0.79 20.28 -2.59
CA THR A 77 -1.34 21.14 -3.66
C THR A 77 -2.66 20.61 -4.24
N ILE A 78 -3.09 19.42 -3.83
CA ILE A 78 -4.37 18.82 -4.24
C ILE A 78 -5.44 19.29 -3.25
N PRO A 79 -6.53 19.95 -3.67
CA PRO A 79 -7.57 20.40 -2.75
C PRO A 79 -8.21 19.25 -1.96
N ASN A 80 -8.52 19.51 -0.68
CA ASN A 80 -9.13 18.58 0.28
C ASN A 80 -8.32 17.31 0.56
N TYR A 81 -6.98 17.36 0.49
CA TYR A 81 -6.13 16.19 0.79
C TYR A 81 -6.07 15.83 2.28
N GLU A 82 -6.37 16.79 3.17
CA GLU A 82 -6.16 16.69 4.62
C GLU A 82 -6.86 15.46 5.25
N PRO A 83 -8.15 15.18 4.96
CA PRO A 83 -8.81 14.01 5.55
C PRO A 83 -8.17 12.68 5.14
N ARG A 84 -7.58 12.60 3.94
CA ARG A 84 -6.94 11.35 3.46
C ARG A 84 -5.61 11.13 4.17
N ILE A 85 -4.80 12.18 4.32
CA ILE A 85 -3.53 12.05 5.01
C ILE A 85 -3.73 11.82 6.51
N GLU A 86 -4.78 12.38 7.11
CA GLU A 86 -5.18 12.08 8.48
C GLU A 86 -5.53 10.60 8.67
N ARG A 87 -6.29 9.99 7.75
CA ARG A 87 -6.58 8.55 7.77
C ARG A 87 -5.30 7.71 7.67
N VAL A 88 -4.33 8.10 6.84
CA VAL A 88 -3.04 7.38 6.75
C VAL A 88 -2.25 7.47 8.07
N PHE A 89 -2.21 8.63 8.72
CA PHE A 89 -1.32 8.86 9.87
C PHE A 89 -1.96 8.51 11.21
N ASN A 90 -3.26 8.74 11.36
CA ASN A 90 -3.95 8.68 12.65
C ASN A 90 -4.90 7.48 12.78
N SER A 91 -5.21 6.76 11.68
CA SER A 91 -6.08 5.59 11.77
C SER A 91 -5.41 4.43 12.50
N PHE A 92 -6.15 3.82 13.42
CA PHE A 92 -5.74 2.57 14.07
C PHE A 92 -6.13 1.35 13.23
N ASP A 93 -7.04 1.51 12.25
CA ASP A 93 -7.37 0.45 11.32
C ASP A 93 -6.37 0.48 10.15
N PHE A 94 -5.58 -0.58 10.08
CA PHE A 94 -4.64 -0.84 8.99
C PHE A 94 -5.30 -0.70 7.61
N PHE A 95 -6.49 -1.26 7.40
CA PHE A 95 -7.11 -1.30 6.07
C PHE A 95 -7.61 0.07 5.63
N ASP A 96 -8.14 0.83 6.58
CA ASP A 96 -8.53 2.21 6.36
C ASP A 96 -7.32 3.07 5.96
N ALA A 97 -6.19 2.92 6.65
CA ALA A 97 -4.96 3.60 6.29
C ALA A 97 -4.45 3.21 4.88
N TYR A 98 -4.58 1.94 4.47
CA TYR A 98 -4.22 1.52 3.10
C TYR A 98 -5.18 2.04 2.04
N ALA A 99 -6.49 2.03 2.31
CA ALA A 99 -7.47 2.58 1.39
C ALA A 99 -7.18 4.06 1.13
N ALA A 100 -6.96 4.84 2.19
CA ALA A 100 -6.55 6.24 2.07
C ALA A 100 -5.21 6.41 1.33
N LEU A 101 -4.24 5.50 1.55
CA LEU A 101 -2.98 5.52 0.80
C LEU A 101 -3.22 5.29 -0.69
N TYR A 102 -4.09 4.35 -1.07
CA TYR A 102 -4.40 4.05 -2.46
C TYR A 102 -5.14 5.20 -3.16
N GLU A 103 -6.04 5.88 -2.44
CA GLU A 103 -6.68 7.12 -2.90
C GLU A 103 -5.62 8.20 -3.18
N ILE A 104 -4.69 8.41 -2.25
CA ILE A 104 -3.57 9.35 -2.39
C ILE A 104 -2.66 8.97 -3.56
N GLU A 105 -2.32 7.69 -3.71
CA GLU A 105 -1.48 7.23 -4.82
C GLU A 105 -2.14 7.45 -6.17
N MET A 106 -3.45 7.19 -6.28
CA MET A 106 -4.20 7.47 -7.50
C MET A 106 -4.21 8.98 -7.80
N ALA A 107 -4.49 9.82 -6.81
CA ALA A 107 -4.48 11.27 -6.97
C ALA A 107 -3.10 11.79 -7.44
N LEU A 108 -2.02 11.29 -6.85
CA LEU A 108 -0.65 11.66 -7.22
C LEU A 108 -0.29 11.24 -8.65
N LYS A 109 -0.74 10.06 -9.11
CA LYS A 109 -0.53 9.62 -10.51
C LYS A 109 -1.07 10.66 -11.50
N PHE A 110 -2.30 11.13 -11.30
CA PHE A 110 -2.87 12.17 -12.15
C PHE A 110 -2.20 13.54 -11.96
N LYS A 111 -1.96 13.95 -10.71
CA LYS A 111 -1.39 15.28 -10.42
C LYS A 111 0.00 15.46 -11.03
N ILE A 112 0.86 14.43 -10.94
CA ILE A 112 2.22 14.44 -11.52
C ILE A 112 2.17 14.54 -13.05
N GLN A 113 1.08 14.09 -13.66
CA GLN A 113 0.89 14.13 -15.10
C GLN A 113 0.37 15.48 -15.60
N GLY A 114 0.04 16.40 -14.70
CA GLY A 114 -0.44 17.74 -15.02
C GLY A 114 -1.97 17.87 -15.02
N PHE A 115 -2.68 16.87 -14.52
CA PHE A 115 -4.13 16.96 -14.34
C PHE A 115 -4.48 17.81 -13.12
N ASP A 116 -5.61 18.50 -13.21
CA ASP A 116 -6.25 19.10 -12.05
C ASP A 116 -6.99 17.99 -11.30
N VAL A 117 -6.58 17.74 -10.06
CA VAL A 117 -7.11 16.67 -9.21
C VAL A 117 -7.69 17.31 -7.96
N THR A 118 -8.87 16.86 -7.53
CA THR A 118 -9.49 17.25 -6.27
C THR A 118 -10.01 16.02 -5.55
N PHE A 119 -9.75 15.91 -4.25
CA PHE A 119 -10.48 14.95 -3.41
C PHE A 119 -11.88 15.48 -3.18
N VAL A 120 -12.89 14.65 -3.47
CA VAL A 120 -14.28 15.00 -3.23
C VAL A 120 -14.54 14.86 -1.73
N LYS A 121 -15.26 15.82 -1.16
CA LYS A 121 -15.62 15.78 0.27
C LYS A 121 -16.62 14.65 0.49
N GLU A 122 -16.34 13.80 1.47
CA GLU A 122 -17.26 12.75 1.87
C GLU A 122 -18.55 13.34 2.42
N ASN A 123 -19.62 13.25 1.64
CA ASN A 123 -20.97 13.49 2.12
C ASN A 123 -21.62 12.15 2.39
N VAL A 124 -21.86 11.81 3.66
CA VAL A 124 -22.44 10.53 4.10
C VAL A 124 -23.81 10.24 3.45
N SER A 125 -24.52 11.28 3.01
CA SER A 125 -25.82 11.19 2.34
C SER A 125 -25.74 11.02 0.81
N GLU A 126 -24.57 11.16 0.19
CA GLU A 126 -24.42 11.19 -1.27
C GLU A 126 -23.44 10.12 -1.76
N ASN A 127 -23.81 9.38 -2.81
CA ASN A 127 -22.87 8.48 -3.50
C ASN A 127 -21.90 9.34 -4.33
N THR A 128 -20.83 9.80 -3.70
CA THR A 128 -19.77 10.61 -4.31
C THR A 128 -18.56 9.73 -4.63
N PRO A 129 -17.83 10.01 -5.71
CA PRO A 129 -16.56 9.35 -5.99
C PRO A 129 -15.47 9.89 -5.05
N ASP A 130 -14.35 9.19 -4.91
CA ASP A 130 -13.22 9.69 -4.11
C ASP A 130 -12.51 10.90 -4.75
N LEU A 131 -12.37 10.89 -6.07
CA LEU A 131 -11.63 11.90 -6.83
C LEU A 131 -12.45 12.45 -7.99
N GLU A 132 -12.31 13.76 -8.21
CA GLU A 132 -12.63 14.41 -9.48
C GLU A 132 -11.32 14.80 -10.16
N VAL A 133 -11.19 14.41 -11.43
CA VAL A 133 -9.99 14.67 -12.24
C VAL A 133 -10.39 15.41 -13.50
N LYS A 134 -9.64 16.47 -13.81
CA LYS A 134 -9.91 17.36 -14.93
C LYS A 134 -8.67 17.52 -15.83
N LEU A 135 -8.92 17.46 -17.14
CA LEU A 135 -7.97 17.77 -18.19
C LEU A 135 -8.62 18.75 -19.18
N GLY A 136 -8.22 20.02 -19.11
CA GLY A 136 -8.84 21.07 -19.92
C GLY A 136 -10.33 21.22 -19.60
N LYS A 137 -11.20 20.82 -20.53
CA LYS A 137 -12.67 20.85 -20.34
C LYS A 137 -13.25 19.50 -19.94
N THR A 138 -12.47 18.43 -20.01
CA THR A 138 -12.94 17.07 -19.74
C THR A 138 -12.80 16.78 -18.25
N VAL A 139 -13.87 16.25 -17.65
CA VAL A 139 -13.92 15.85 -16.24
C VAL A 139 -14.30 14.37 -16.16
N PHE A 140 -13.63 13.64 -15.28
CA PHE A 140 -13.94 12.24 -14.99
C PHE A 140 -13.82 11.96 -13.49
N ASN A 141 -14.62 11.03 -13.03
CA ASN A 141 -14.73 10.62 -11.64
C ASN A 141 -13.92 9.35 -11.41
N ILE A 142 -13.23 9.25 -10.29
CA ILE A 142 -12.53 8.04 -9.89
C ILE A 142 -12.98 7.62 -8.50
N GLU A 143 -13.46 6.37 -8.42
CA GLU A 143 -13.69 5.66 -7.16
C GLU A 143 -12.51 4.74 -6.93
N VAL A 144 -11.89 4.82 -5.75
CA VAL A 144 -10.76 3.98 -5.36
C VAL A 144 -11.20 3.06 -4.24
N THR A 145 -11.01 1.77 -4.43
CA THR A 145 -11.43 0.75 -3.47
C THR A 145 -10.42 -0.39 -3.42
N THR A 146 -10.66 -1.33 -2.51
CA THR A 146 -9.86 -2.54 -2.38
C THR A 146 -10.75 -3.77 -2.56
N VAL A 147 -10.19 -4.86 -3.08
CA VAL A 147 -10.85 -6.16 -2.95
C VAL A 147 -10.86 -6.53 -1.47
N ASN A 148 -12.04 -6.73 -0.87
CA ASN A 148 -12.16 -7.21 0.50
C ASN A 148 -11.32 -8.49 0.68
N GLN A 149 -10.21 -8.36 1.41
CA GLN A 149 -9.41 -9.52 1.79
C GLN A 149 -10.26 -10.39 2.74
N PRO A 150 -10.19 -11.73 2.65
CA PRO A 150 -10.83 -12.57 3.65
C PRO A 150 -10.35 -12.13 5.04
N ASN A 151 -11.27 -12.05 6.01
CA ASN A 151 -10.95 -11.61 7.38
C ASN A 151 -9.71 -12.33 7.92
N GLU A 152 -9.57 -13.63 7.68
CA GLU A 152 -8.41 -14.42 8.12
C GLU A 152 -7.07 -13.94 7.53
N TYR A 153 -7.00 -13.60 6.24
CA TYR A 153 -5.79 -13.05 5.62
C TYR A 153 -5.45 -11.67 6.21
N ARG A 154 -6.49 -10.87 6.46
CA ARG A 154 -6.39 -9.58 7.14
C ARG A 154 -5.71 -9.74 8.50
N GLU A 155 -6.19 -10.67 9.32
CA GLU A 155 -5.64 -10.90 10.67
C GLU A 155 -4.21 -11.44 10.65
N ILE A 156 -3.90 -12.37 9.75
CA ILE A 156 -2.55 -12.91 9.58
C ILE A 156 -1.57 -11.80 9.17
N THR A 157 -1.98 -10.90 8.26
CA THR A 157 -1.15 -9.78 7.79
C THR A 157 -0.85 -8.80 8.92
N ILE A 158 -1.87 -8.40 9.69
CA ILE A 158 -1.69 -7.55 10.87
C ILE A 158 -0.74 -8.22 11.86
N PHE A 159 -0.95 -9.50 12.17
CA PHE A 159 -0.09 -10.24 13.10
C PHE A 159 1.35 -10.30 12.61
N TYR A 160 1.57 -10.64 11.35
CA TYR A 160 2.88 -10.72 10.72
C TYR A 160 3.68 -9.42 10.83
N GLN A 161 3.03 -8.28 10.62
CA GLN A 161 3.72 -7.00 10.69
C GLN A 161 4.09 -6.64 12.13
N HIS A 162 3.27 -7.02 13.13
CA HIS A 162 3.68 -6.92 14.54
C HIS A 162 4.92 -7.77 14.82
N LEU A 163 5.04 -8.98 14.24
CA LEU A 163 6.26 -9.77 14.35
C LEU A 163 7.48 -9.04 13.77
N HIS A 164 7.34 -8.34 12.64
CA HIS A 164 8.42 -7.52 12.08
C HIS A 164 8.83 -6.36 13.00
N VAL A 165 7.87 -5.70 13.65
CA VAL A 165 8.17 -4.67 14.66
C VAL A 165 9.01 -5.28 15.78
N LEU A 166 8.62 -6.44 16.31
CA LEU A 166 9.41 -7.16 17.32
C LEU A 166 10.80 -7.55 16.82
N MET A 167 10.91 -8.08 15.58
CA MET A 167 12.19 -8.41 14.93
C MET A 167 13.16 -7.23 14.92
N ARG A 168 12.65 -6.05 14.56
CA ARG A 168 13.44 -4.81 14.47
C ARG A 168 13.81 -4.30 15.85
N LYS A 169 12.83 -4.17 16.74
CA LYS A 169 12.99 -3.66 18.12
C LYS A 169 14.02 -4.46 18.91
N TYR A 170 13.93 -5.79 18.86
CA TYR A 170 14.78 -6.69 19.62
C TYR A 170 15.96 -7.24 18.83
N LYS A 171 16.20 -6.72 17.61
CA LYS A 171 17.32 -7.14 16.74
C LYS A 171 17.40 -8.66 16.59
N ILE A 172 16.25 -9.31 16.43
CA ILE A 172 16.10 -10.76 16.27
C ILE A 172 15.64 -11.08 14.84
N PHE A 173 16.01 -12.25 14.33
CA PHE A 173 15.43 -12.79 13.10
C PHE A 173 14.32 -13.78 13.45
N MET A 174 13.25 -13.78 12.65
CA MET A 174 12.16 -14.76 12.74
C MET A 174 11.98 -15.49 11.42
N SER A 175 11.86 -16.81 11.47
CA SER A 175 11.47 -17.67 10.36
C SER A 175 10.35 -18.62 10.76
N GLY A 176 9.69 -19.25 9.79
CA GLY A 176 8.69 -20.29 10.06
C GLY A 176 7.43 -20.13 9.22
N ASN A 177 6.33 -20.70 9.71
CA ASN A 177 5.06 -20.78 9.01
C ASN A 177 3.92 -20.20 9.86
N LEU A 178 3.10 -19.34 9.26
CA LEU A 178 1.86 -18.85 9.83
C LEU A 178 0.71 -19.49 9.06
N ILE A 179 -0.15 -20.22 9.77
CA ILE A 179 -1.25 -21.00 9.18
C ILE A 179 -2.56 -20.20 9.32
N LYS A 180 -2.90 -19.83 10.56
CA LYS A 180 -4.06 -18.99 10.90
C LYS A 180 -3.81 -18.23 12.19
N ILE A 181 -4.42 -17.06 12.33
CA ILE A 181 -4.32 -16.26 13.56
C ILE A 181 -5.72 -15.79 13.98
N PRO A 182 -6.40 -16.52 14.89
CA PRO A 182 -7.68 -16.08 15.43
C PRO A 182 -7.52 -14.77 16.21
N ILE A 183 -8.41 -13.80 15.96
CA ILE A 183 -8.43 -12.49 16.64
C ILE A 183 -8.42 -12.65 18.16
N SER A 184 -9.18 -13.62 18.66
CA SER A 184 -9.34 -13.88 20.10
C SER A 184 -8.04 -14.21 20.82
N ILE A 185 -7.03 -14.75 20.14
CA ILE A 185 -5.76 -15.15 20.75
C ILE A 185 -4.59 -14.23 20.38
N GLN A 186 -4.78 -13.35 19.39
CA GLN A 186 -3.70 -12.58 18.77
C GLN A 186 -2.90 -11.75 19.78
N LYS A 187 -3.59 -11.04 20.68
CA LYS A 187 -2.96 -10.21 21.71
C LYS A 187 -2.09 -11.03 22.67
N ASN A 188 -2.64 -12.12 23.19
CA ASN A 188 -1.94 -12.99 24.14
C ASN A 188 -0.75 -13.68 23.47
N LEU A 189 -0.93 -14.10 22.22
CA LEU A 189 0.13 -14.72 21.43
C LEU A 189 1.28 -13.74 21.12
N LEU A 190 0.97 -12.48 20.80
CA LEU A 190 2.00 -11.44 20.63
C LEU A 190 2.78 -11.19 21.92
N GLN A 191 2.11 -11.18 23.08
CA GLN A 191 2.78 -11.04 24.38
C GLN A 191 3.72 -12.21 24.66
N GLU A 192 3.25 -13.44 24.46
CA GLU A 192 4.08 -14.65 24.61
C GLU A 192 5.29 -14.63 23.67
N ILE A 193 5.11 -14.21 22.42
CA ILE A 193 6.21 -14.08 21.46
C ILE A 193 7.18 -12.99 21.91
N GLU A 194 6.71 -11.84 22.39
CA GLU A 194 7.58 -10.76 22.88
C GLU A 194 8.42 -11.23 24.08
N GLU A 195 7.85 -12.00 25.01
CA GLU A 195 8.59 -12.61 26.12
C GLU A 195 9.67 -13.58 25.61
N LYS A 196 9.32 -14.46 24.68
CA LYS A 196 10.27 -15.42 24.09
C LYS A 196 11.35 -14.76 23.24
N VAL A 197 11.05 -13.62 22.62
CA VAL A 197 12.03 -12.81 21.90
C VAL A 197 13.06 -12.23 22.87
N LYS A 198 12.62 -11.70 24.02
CA LYS A 198 13.53 -11.20 25.07
C LYS A 198 14.41 -12.32 25.61
N GLU A 199 13.83 -13.47 25.96
CA GLU A 199 14.56 -14.65 26.43
C GLU A 199 15.62 -15.10 25.39
N ALA A 200 15.23 -15.24 24.13
CA ALA A 200 16.15 -15.64 23.06
C ALA A 200 17.30 -14.63 22.87
N GLN A 201 17.02 -13.34 23.03
CA GLN A 201 18.02 -12.28 22.94
C GLN A 201 19.00 -12.31 24.12
N GLU A 202 18.49 -12.43 25.35
CA GLU A 202 19.28 -12.47 26.59
C GLU A 202 20.17 -13.70 26.67
N GLU A 203 19.62 -14.87 26.35
CA GLU A 203 20.35 -16.14 26.40
C GLU A 203 21.18 -16.42 25.14
N CYS A 204 21.09 -15.54 24.14
CA CYS A 204 21.74 -15.68 22.84
C CYS A 204 21.52 -17.08 22.21
N LYS A 205 20.29 -17.58 22.24
CA LYS A 205 19.96 -18.95 21.77
C LYS A 205 18.85 -18.96 20.73
N LYS A 206 18.81 -20.03 19.91
CA LYS A 206 17.66 -20.32 19.05
C LYS A 206 16.50 -20.81 19.90
N THR A 207 15.33 -20.20 19.71
CA THR A 207 14.08 -20.58 20.39
C THR A 207 13.00 -20.90 19.36
N THR A 208 12.29 -22.00 19.54
CA THR A 208 11.17 -22.38 18.67
C THR A 208 9.86 -22.25 19.43
N ILE A 209 8.89 -21.57 18.82
CA ILE A 209 7.52 -21.44 19.31
C ILE A 209 6.61 -22.24 18.38
N ILE A 210 5.89 -23.19 18.95
CA ILE A 210 4.91 -24.00 18.22
C ILE A 210 3.56 -23.77 18.87
N LYS A 211 2.60 -23.29 18.07
CA LYS A 211 1.18 -23.27 18.41
C LYS A 211 0.46 -24.11 17.39
N GLU A 212 0.00 -25.27 17.84
CA GLU A 212 -0.58 -26.29 16.96
C GLU A 212 -1.69 -25.71 16.08
N GLY A 213 -1.60 -25.96 14.77
CA GLY A 213 -2.55 -25.48 13.77
C GLY A 213 -2.60 -23.95 13.60
N ILE A 214 -1.74 -23.17 14.26
CA ILE A 214 -1.72 -21.70 14.26
C ILE A 214 -0.42 -21.22 13.63
N LEU A 215 0.72 -21.56 14.26
CA LEU A 215 2.04 -21.14 13.80
C LEU A 215 3.17 -22.05 14.25
N VAL A 216 4.27 -21.95 13.51
CA VAL A 216 5.60 -22.35 13.93
C VAL A 216 6.51 -21.16 13.68
N LEU A 217 7.15 -20.65 14.73
CA LEU A 217 8.12 -19.57 14.65
C LEU A 217 9.46 -20.03 15.23
N GLU A 218 10.53 -19.71 14.54
CA GLU A 218 11.89 -19.86 15.02
C GLU A 218 12.46 -18.46 15.21
N LEU A 219 12.98 -18.21 16.40
CA LEU A 219 13.58 -16.96 16.83
C LEU A 219 15.09 -17.16 16.97
N PHE A 220 15.89 -16.25 16.42
CA PHE A 220 17.34 -16.31 16.58
C PHE A 220 17.95 -14.90 16.60
N PRO A 221 18.81 -14.59 17.59
CA PRO A 221 19.51 -13.32 17.66
C PRO A 221 20.30 -13.03 16.37
N ARG A 222 20.37 -11.76 15.95
CA ARG A 222 21.14 -11.38 14.74
C ARG A 222 22.61 -11.83 14.77
N GLY A 223 23.22 -11.94 15.96
CA GLY A 223 24.59 -12.45 16.13
C GLY A 223 24.78 -13.91 15.69
N MET A 224 23.70 -14.69 15.54
CA MET A 224 23.75 -16.10 15.15
C MET A 224 23.54 -16.34 13.64
N LYS A 225 23.53 -15.27 12.81
CA LYS A 225 23.19 -15.34 11.37
C LYS A 225 24.04 -16.34 10.58
N ASN A 226 25.29 -16.57 10.99
CA ASN A 226 26.22 -17.47 10.29
C ASN A 226 26.00 -18.95 10.64
N ILE A 227 25.15 -19.26 11.62
CA ILE A 227 24.91 -20.62 12.15
C ILE A 227 23.55 -21.17 11.69
N VAL A 228 22.62 -20.29 11.29
CA VAL A 228 21.21 -20.65 11.02
C VAL A 228 20.79 -20.20 9.62
N THR A 229 20.28 -21.12 8.80
CA THR A 229 19.73 -20.79 7.48
C THR A 229 18.40 -20.04 7.62
N TYR A 230 18.43 -18.72 7.40
CA TYR A 230 17.23 -17.88 7.36
C TYR A 230 16.36 -18.21 6.14
N LYS A 231 15.17 -18.79 6.33
CA LYS A 231 14.22 -19.11 5.23
C LYS A 231 13.06 -18.11 5.10
N GLY A 232 13.07 -17.05 5.90
CA GLY A 232 11.93 -16.13 6.01
C GLY A 232 10.71 -16.78 6.66
N MET A 233 9.68 -15.96 6.87
CA MET A 233 8.36 -16.41 7.30
C MET A 233 7.47 -16.64 6.08
N ARG A 234 6.71 -17.74 6.09
CA ARG A 234 5.77 -18.11 5.02
C ARG A 234 4.34 -18.12 5.55
N PHE A 235 3.41 -17.66 4.72
CA PHE A 235 1.99 -17.81 4.97
C PHE A 235 1.49 -19.07 4.27
N VAL A 236 0.89 -19.97 5.03
CA VAL A 236 0.22 -21.15 4.49
C VAL A 236 -1.25 -20.81 4.36
N HIS A 237 -1.58 -19.95 3.40
CA HIS A 237 -2.96 -19.60 3.11
C HIS A 237 -3.51 -20.49 1.99
N LYS A 238 -4.69 -21.09 2.20
CA LYS A 238 -5.48 -21.66 1.11
C LYS A 238 -6.27 -20.50 0.49
N GLU A 239 -5.79 -19.92 -0.60
CA GLU A 239 -6.63 -19.00 -1.37
C GLU A 239 -7.83 -19.76 -1.92
N GLU A 240 -9.03 -19.43 -1.47
CA GLU A 240 -10.23 -19.76 -2.24
C GLU A 240 -10.24 -18.91 -3.52
N LYS A 241 -10.29 -19.60 -4.67
CA LYS A 241 -10.37 -19.02 -6.01
C LYS A 241 -11.69 -18.25 -6.21
N GLN A 242 -11.82 -17.07 -5.61
CA GLN A 242 -13.02 -16.22 -5.70
C GLN A 242 -12.71 -14.76 -6.08
N ILE A 243 -11.51 -14.46 -6.60
CA ILE A 243 -11.13 -13.08 -6.93
C ILE A 243 -12.07 -12.44 -7.94
N GLU A 244 -12.54 -13.21 -8.92
CA GLU A 244 -13.52 -12.79 -9.91
C GLU A 244 -14.83 -12.33 -9.27
N ASP A 245 -15.38 -13.14 -8.38
CA ASP A 245 -16.65 -12.84 -7.72
C ASP A 245 -16.53 -11.63 -6.80
N LYS A 246 -15.38 -11.46 -6.14
CA LYS A 246 -15.12 -10.25 -5.34
C LYS A 246 -14.99 -9.00 -6.20
N VAL A 247 -14.32 -9.08 -7.34
CA VAL A 247 -14.23 -7.94 -8.29
C VAL A 247 -15.62 -7.60 -8.82
N ARG A 248 -16.41 -8.60 -9.21
CA ARG A 248 -17.81 -8.40 -9.65
C ARG A 248 -18.64 -7.74 -8.57
N GLN A 249 -18.63 -8.27 -7.35
CA GLN A 249 -19.37 -7.68 -6.23
C GLN A 249 -18.93 -6.25 -5.96
N THR A 250 -17.63 -5.97 -6.03
CA THR A 250 -17.09 -4.61 -5.88
C THR A 250 -17.62 -3.67 -6.97
N ILE A 251 -17.70 -4.11 -8.23
CA ILE A 251 -18.30 -3.33 -9.32
C ILE A 251 -19.76 -3.00 -8.99
N ILE A 252 -20.56 -3.99 -8.57
CA ILE A 252 -21.98 -3.78 -8.19
C ILE A 252 -22.10 -2.72 -7.09
N ASP A 253 -21.28 -2.87 -6.04
CA ASP A 253 -21.38 -2.06 -4.82
C ASP A 253 -20.90 -0.62 -5.03
N LYS A 254 -19.88 -0.44 -5.88
CA LYS A 254 -19.12 0.80 -6.03
C LYS A 254 -19.41 1.61 -7.30
N GLN A 255 -20.08 1.04 -8.30
CA GLN A 255 -20.43 1.79 -9.52
C GLN A 255 -21.36 2.98 -9.25
N LYS A 256 -22.17 2.93 -8.18
CA LYS A 256 -23.14 4.00 -7.86
C LYS A 256 -22.44 5.32 -7.50
N GLN A 257 -21.23 5.28 -6.95
CA GLN A 257 -20.40 6.45 -6.63
C GLN A 257 -19.97 7.20 -7.89
N LEU A 258 -19.88 6.50 -9.02
CA LEU A 258 -19.44 7.09 -10.29
C LEU A 258 -20.53 7.86 -11.03
N LYS A 259 -21.80 7.74 -10.59
CA LYS A 259 -22.95 8.42 -11.21
C LYS A 259 -23.00 9.92 -10.96
N ALA A 260 -22.16 10.44 -10.07
CA ALA A 260 -22.10 11.86 -9.79
C ALA A 260 -21.84 12.67 -11.07
N ASN A 261 -22.67 13.69 -11.32
CA ASN A 261 -22.48 14.68 -12.39
C ASN A 261 -22.41 14.13 -13.84
N ASN A 262 -22.82 12.89 -14.11
CA ASN A 262 -22.78 12.25 -15.45
C ASN A 262 -21.41 12.30 -16.14
N ASN A 263 -20.30 12.36 -15.39
CA ASN A 263 -18.96 12.32 -15.95
C ASN A 263 -18.57 10.88 -16.37
N ALA A 264 -17.46 10.71 -17.10
CA ALA A 264 -16.87 9.38 -17.28
C ALA A 264 -16.43 8.82 -15.91
N GLY A 265 -16.81 7.58 -15.61
CA GLY A 265 -16.53 6.94 -14.32
C GLY A 265 -15.43 5.89 -14.43
N ILE A 266 -14.43 5.95 -13.54
CA ILE A 266 -13.36 4.96 -13.46
C ILE A 266 -13.39 4.31 -12.08
N LEU A 267 -13.49 2.98 -12.04
CA LEU A 267 -13.36 2.22 -10.79
C LEU A 267 -11.94 1.66 -10.69
N CYS A 268 -11.22 2.04 -9.64
CA CYS A 268 -9.87 1.56 -9.35
C CYS A 268 -9.92 0.62 -8.15
N ILE A 269 -9.66 -0.66 -8.37
CA ILE A 269 -9.66 -1.70 -7.34
C ILE A 269 -8.22 -2.12 -7.04
N TYR A 270 -7.81 -2.04 -5.78
CA TYR A 270 -6.52 -2.56 -5.32
C TYR A 270 -6.70 -3.93 -4.65
N GLY A 271 -5.98 -4.93 -5.14
CA GLY A 271 -6.04 -6.31 -4.65
C GLY A 271 -5.39 -6.58 -3.30
N GLY A 272 -4.57 -5.66 -2.81
CA GLY A 272 -3.62 -5.89 -1.72
C GLY A 272 -2.30 -6.53 -2.21
N SER A 273 -1.35 -6.73 -1.30
CA SER A 273 0.08 -6.85 -1.61
C SER A 273 0.60 -8.23 -2.04
N ARG A 274 -0.21 -9.29 -2.09
CA ARG A 274 0.27 -10.65 -2.50
C ARG A 274 -0.80 -11.58 -3.09
N THR A 275 -2.03 -11.11 -3.23
CA THR A 275 -3.24 -11.94 -3.40
C THR A 275 -3.69 -12.09 -4.85
N ILE A 276 -3.10 -11.35 -5.79
CA ILE A 276 -3.54 -11.36 -7.18
C ILE A 276 -2.38 -11.63 -8.12
N ASN A 277 -2.45 -12.76 -8.83
CA ASN A 277 -1.61 -12.99 -9.99
C ASN A 277 -2.15 -12.18 -11.19
N ILE A 278 -1.80 -10.89 -11.23
CA ILE A 278 -2.33 -9.93 -12.21
C ILE A 278 -2.08 -10.38 -13.66
N ARG A 279 -0.94 -11.02 -13.96
CA ARG A 279 -0.67 -11.57 -15.31
C ARG A 279 -1.62 -12.71 -15.66
N GLU A 280 -1.90 -13.62 -14.73
CA GLU A 280 -2.89 -14.66 -14.95
C GLU A 280 -4.31 -14.09 -15.14
N LEU A 281 -4.67 -13.03 -14.40
CA LEU A 281 -5.94 -12.34 -14.64
C LEU A 281 -5.99 -11.71 -16.04
N PHE A 282 -4.91 -11.05 -16.45
CA PHE A 282 -4.78 -10.48 -17.79
C PHE A 282 -4.96 -11.55 -18.87
N GLU A 283 -4.33 -12.71 -18.72
CA GLU A 283 -4.38 -13.78 -19.73
C GLU A 283 -5.73 -14.50 -19.77
N LYS A 284 -6.33 -14.80 -18.61
CA LYS A 284 -7.44 -15.78 -18.52
C LYS A 284 -8.83 -15.20 -18.25
N LEU A 285 -8.96 -13.97 -17.74
CA LEU A 285 -10.24 -13.51 -17.14
C LEU A 285 -11.01 -12.45 -17.92
N ASN A 286 -10.54 -12.08 -19.12
CA ASN A 286 -11.21 -11.06 -19.93
C ASN A 286 -12.66 -11.44 -20.25
N GLU A 287 -12.89 -12.69 -20.64
CA GLU A 287 -14.20 -13.23 -21.01
C GLU A 287 -15.22 -13.20 -19.86
N LYS A 288 -14.77 -13.02 -18.62
CA LYS A 288 -15.62 -13.05 -17.42
C LYS A 288 -15.91 -11.69 -16.80
N ILE A 289 -14.99 -10.74 -16.97
CA ILE A 289 -15.09 -9.37 -16.42
C ILE A 289 -15.66 -8.41 -17.46
N HIS A 290 -15.21 -8.48 -18.72
CA HIS A 290 -15.60 -7.53 -19.75
C HIS A 290 -17.12 -7.51 -20.03
N PRO A 291 -17.83 -8.66 -20.15
CA PRO A 291 -19.29 -8.65 -20.30
C PRO A 291 -20.00 -8.02 -19.09
N TYR A 292 -19.41 -8.12 -17.89
CA TYR A 292 -19.95 -7.49 -16.69
C TYR A 292 -19.79 -5.98 -16.73
N LEU A 293 -18.65 -5.47 -17.20
CA LEU A 293 -18.45 -4.03 -17.37
C LEU A 293 -19.47 -3.42 -18.34
N GLN A 294 -19.76 -4.13 -19.43
CA GLN A 294 -20.73 -3.69 -20.44
C GLN A 294 -22.15 -3.49 -19.90
N THR A 295 -22.52 -4.07 -18.75
CA THR A 295 -23.84 -3.85 -18.13
C THR A 295 -23.91 -2.56 -17.29
N TYR A 296 -22.79 -1.87 -17.07
CA TYR A 296 -22.69 -0.63 -16.31
C TYR A 296 -22.21 0.52 -17.21
N PRO A 297 -23.11 1.18 -17.96
CA PRO A 297 -22.74 2.20 -18.95
C PRO A 297 -22.16 3.49 -18.35
N ASP A 298 -22.29 3.70 -17.05
CA ASP A 298 -21.68 4.84 -16.35
C ASP A 298 -20.21 4.55 -15.93
N LEU A 299 -19.78 3.29 -16.02
CA LEU A 299 -18.40 2.86 -15.76
C LEU A 299 -17.61 2.80 -17.07
N SER A 300 -16.78 3.80 -17.31
CA SER A 300 -15.96 3.93 -18.53
C SER A 300 -14.71 3.04 -18.53
N ALA A 301 -14.13 2.78 -17.35
CA ALA A 301 -13.01 1.86 -17.22
C ALA A 301 -12.91 1.22 -15.84
N LEU A 302 -12.31 0.04 -15.80
CA LEU A 302 -11.92 -0.65 -14.56
C LEU A 302 -10.41 -0.76 -14.52
N VAL A 303 -9.79 -0.35 -13.42
CA VAL A 303 -8.39 -0.62 -13.11
C VAL A 303 -8.33 -1.63 -11.98
N LEU A 304 -7.57 -2.71 -12.15
CA LEU A 304 -7.25 -3.65 -11.07
C LEU A 304 -5.74 -3.66 -10.85
N SER A 305 -5.33 -3.17 -9.68
CA SER A 305 -3.93 -3.02 -9.29
C SER A 305 -3.55 -3.97 -8.14
N SER A 306 -2.31 -4.47 -8.14
CA SER A 306 -1.74 -5.18 -6.98
C SER A 306 -0.26 -4.83 -6.84
N TYR A 307 0.22 -4.76 -5.60
CA TYR A 307 1.64 -4.57 -5.29
C TYR A 307 2.33 -5.92 -5.15
N LYS A 308 3.59 -6.03 -5.56
CA LYS A 308 4.40 -7.23 -5.33
C LYS A 308 5.77 -6.85 -4.79
N ASP A 309 6.26 -7.59 -3.79
CA ASP A 309 7.64 -7.45 -3.29
C ASP A 309 8.63 -7.88 -4.38
N VAL A 310 9.69 -7.09 -4.54
CA VAL A 310 10.67 -7.17 -5.64
C VAL A 310 11.50 -8.47 -5.63
N SER A 311 11.42 -9.27 -4.58
CA SER A 311 12.27 -10.46 -4.36
C SER A 311 12.05 -11.63 -5.32
N THR A 312 11.16 -11.54 -6.31
CA THR A 312 10.85 -12.69 -7.19
C THR A 312 11.08 -12.52 -8.69
N TYR A 313 11.33 -11.34 -9.25
CA TYR A 313 11.61 -11.21 -10.69
C TYR A 313 12.49 -9.98 -10.98
N GLU A 314 13.80 -10.19 -11.05
CA GLU A 314 14.79 -9.14 -11.33
C GLU A 314 14.84 -8.69 -12.81
N ASN A 315 14.09 -9.27 -13.74
CA ASN A 315 14.27 -9.01 -15.18
C ASN A 315 13.02 -8.61 -15.98
N GLU A 316 11.91 -8.23 -15.34
CA GLU A 316 10.77 -7.71 -16.11
C GLU A 316 10.90 -6.20 -16.31
N ILE A 317 11.47 -5.84 -17.47
CA ILE A 317 11.31 -4.53 -18.14
C ILE A 317 9.81 -4.21 -18.18
N SER A 318 9.45 -2.93 -18.02
CA SER A 318 8.10 -2.35 -18.16
C SER A 318 7.39 -2.86 -19.43
N SER A 319 6.76 -4.03 -19.36
CA SER A 319 6.11 -4.65 -20.51
C SER A 319 4.66 -4.22 -20.52
N GLU A 320 4.36 -3.20 -21.33
CA GLU A 320 3.01 -2.98 -21.82
C GLU A 320 2.60 -4.17 -22.69
N ALA A 321 1.43 -4.73 -22.40
CA ALA A 321 0.77 -5.68 -23.28
C ALA A 321 -0.66 -5.23 -23.49
N GLU A 322 -1.06 -5.04 -24.74
CA GLU A 322 -2.43 -4.75 -25.15
C GLU A 322 -3.01 -5.98 -25.84
N LYS A 323 -4.22 -6.36 -25.46
CA LYS A 323 -4.97 -7.44 -26.10
C LYS A 323 -6.45 -7.13 -25.97
N ASP A 324 -7.17 -7.05 -27.08
CA ASP A 324 -8.58 -6.66 -27.10
C ASP A 324 -8.80 -5.27 -26.43
N SER A 325 -9.77 -5.14 -25.52
CA SER A 325 -10.10 -3.92 -24.76
C SER A 325 -9.34 -3.78 -23.42
N LYS A 326 -8.30 -4.58 -23.18
CA LYS A 326 -7.52 -4.57 -21.93
C LYS A 326 -6.03 -4.30 -22.14
N ILE A 327 -5.45 -3.66 -21.15
CA ILE A 327 -4.05 -3.25 -21.14
C ILE A 327 -3.42 -3.68 -19.82
N LEU A 328 -2.29 -4.38 -19.88
CA LEU A 328 -1.44 -4.67 -18.72
C LEU A 328 -0.36 -3.58 -18.61
N LYS A 329 -0.28 -2.96 -17.44
CA LYS A 329 0.74 -1.98 -17.08
C LYS A 329 1.50 -2.42 -15.83
N ILE A 330 2.80 -2.18 -15.83
CA ILE A 330 3.68 -2.42 -14.70
C ILE A 330 4.42 -1.12 -14.45
N ILE A 331 4.21 -0.50 -13.29
CA ILE A 331 4.78 0.79 -12.93
C ILE A 331 5.43 0.73 -11.55
N ASN A 332 6.43 1.56 -11.31
CA ASN A 332 6.95 1.80 -9.96
C ASN A 332 6.05 2.82 -9.22
N PRO A 333 5.22 2.39 -8.26
CA PRO A 333 4.20 3.23 -7.64
C PRO A 333 4.81 4.26 -6.69
N ALA A 334 4.04 5.25 -6.25
CA ALA A 334 4.49 6.36 -5.42
C ALA A 334 5.09 5.94 -4.07
N PHE A 335 4.44 5.04 -3.31
CA PHE A 335 4.89 4.61 -1.98
C PHE A 335 5.16 3.10 -1.83
N GLY A 336 4.89 2.30 -2.88
CA GLY A 336 5.19 0.86 -2.97
C GLY A 336 6.46 0.53 -3.80
N GLU A 337 6.79 -0.76 -3.92
CA GLU A 337 7.99 -1.21 -4.65
C GLU A 337 7.73 -1.45 -6.14
N LYS A 338 6.68 -2.20 -6.52
CA LYS A 338 6.17 -2.35 -7.90
C LYS A 338 4.66 -2.55 -7.90
N GLU A 339 3.95 -1.93 -8.84
CA GLU A 339 2.51 -2.05 -9.04
C GLU A 339 2.24 -2.68 -10.40
N TYR A 340 1.39 -3.70 -10.40
CA TYR A 340 0.88 -4.38 -11.58
C TYR A 340 -0.59 -4.02 -11.74
N SER A 341 -0.95 -3.43 -12.88
CA SER A 341 -2.29 -2.95 -13.16
C SER A 341 -2.84 -3.57 -14.44
N VAL A 342 -4.05 -4.09 -14.40
CA VAL A 342 -4.83 -4.39 -15.61
C VAL A 342 -5.92 -3.36 -15.74
N ILE A 343 -6.00 -2.74 -16.91
CA ILE A 343 -6.98 -1.72 -17.25
C ILE A 343 -7.91 -2.32 -18.30
N TRP A 344 -9.21 -2.37 -18.01
CA TRP A 344 -10.25 -2.70 -18.98
C TRP A 344 -10.99 -1.43 -19.40
N LYS A 345 -11.08 -1.19 -20.70
CA LYS A 345 -11.98 -0.19 -21.27
C LYS A 345 -13.38 -0.78 -21.40
N ASN A 346 -14.39 0.01 -21.08
CA ASN A 346 -15.78 -0.37 -21.32
C ASN A 346 -16.29 0.27 -22.62
N ASP A 347 -16.35 -0.53 -23.68
CA ASP A 347 -16.77 -0.06 -25.00
C ASP A 347 -18.26 0.31 -25.05
N SER A 348 -19.06 -0.12 -24.06
CA SER A 348 -20.48 0.21 -23.92
C SER A 348 -20.74 1.44 -23.04
N ALA A 349 -19.70 2.14 -22.59
CA ALA A 349 -19.85 3.29 -21.71
C ALA A 349 -20.46 4.50 -22.44
N LYS A 350 -21.35 5.24 -21.76
CA LYS A 350 -21.96 6.49 -22.29
C LYS A 350 -20.90 7.55 -22.54
N ASN A 351 -19.93 7.64 -21.65
CA ASN A 351 -18.82 8.57 -21.73
C ASN A 351 -17.53 7.77 -21.87
N VAL A 352 -16.72 8.11 -22.86
CA VAL A 352 -15.45 7.42 -23.12
C VAL A 352 -14.35 8.06 -22.26
N ILE A 353 -13.45 7.23 -21.70
CA ILE A 353 -12.26 7.76 -21.02
C ILE A 353 -11.37 8.53 -22.01
N PRO A 354 -10.76 9.66 -21.62
CA PRO A 354 -9.78 10.34 -22.44
C PRO A 354 -8.58 9.43 -22.74
N ALA A 355 -7.97 9.54 -23.92
CA ALA A 355 -6.78 8.75 -24.26
C ALA A 355 -5.61 9.04 -23.28
N GLU A 356 -5.56 10.28 -22.78
CA GLU A 356 -4.60 10.78 -21.82
C GLU A 356 -4.70 10.10 -20.45
N PHE A 357 -5.84 9.46 -20.14
CA PHE A 357 -5.94 8.60 -18.94
C PHE A 357 -4.87 7.48 -18.97
N LEU A 358 -4.61 6.88 -20.14
CA LEU A 358 -3.61 5.83 -20.25
C LEU A 358 -2.18 6.38 -20.18
N GLN A 359 -1.97 7.61 -20.63
CA GLN A 359 -0.66 8.28 -20.51
C GLN A 359 -0.23 8.41 -19.05
N VAL A 360 -1.20 8.48 -18.12
CA VAL A 360 -0.92 8.49 -16.69
C VAL A 360 -0.15 7.26 -16.26
N TYR A 361 -0.44 6.08 -16.81
CA TYR A 361 0.32 4.87 -16.50
C TYR A 361 1.62 4.75 -17.31
N ASN A 362 1.70 5.36 -18.49
CA ASN A 362 2.89 5.29 -19.36
C ASN A 362 4.04 6.14 -18.82
N ASP A 363 3.73 7.37 -18.44
CA ASP A 363 4.76 8.37 -18.19
C ASP A 363 5.02 8.57 -16.69
N PHE A 364 4.27 7.90 -15.81
CA PHE A 364 4.33 8.14 -14.36
C PHE A 364 5.71 7.90 -13.80
N GLU A 365 6.34 6.79 -14.17
CA GLU A 365 7.67 6.47 -13.67
C GLU A 365 8.70 7.52 -14.11
N LEU A 366 8.70 7.90 -15.39
CA LEU A 366 9.60 8.91 -15.93
C LEU A 366 9.42 10.27 -15.23
N LYS A 367 8.19 10.78 -15.17
CA LYS A 367 7.91 12.07 -14.50
C LYS A 367 8.21 12.03 -13.00
N LEU A 368 7.98 10.89 -12.35
CA LEU A 368 8.32 10.72 -10.95
C LEU A 368 9.84 10.72 -10.75
N GLN A 369 10.61 10.05 -11.60
CA GLN A 369 12.08 10.13 -11.56
C GLN A 369 12.58 11.57 -11.73
N ASP A 370 12.01 12.34 -12.66
CA ASP A 370 12.36 13.76 -12.84
C ASP A 370 12.12 14.59 -11.57
N ILE A 371 10.99 14.36 -10.89
CA ILE A 371 10.67 15.00 -9.60
C ILE A 371 11.66 14.55 -8.52
N LEU A 372 12.02 13.27 -8.49
CA LEU A 372 12.95 12.72 -7.50
C LEU A 372 14.39 13.19 -7.72
N GLN A 373 14.79 13.51 -8.95
CA GLN A 373 16.14 14.00 -9.28
C GLN A 373 16.30 15.52 -9.15
N LYS A 374 15.23 16.31 -9.28
CA LYS A 374 15.27 17.76 -9.05
C LYS A 374 15.65 18.06 -7.59
N LYS A 375 16.73 18.84 -7.41
CA LYS A 375 17.28 19.23 -6.11
C LYS A 375 16.44 20.30 -5.43
#